data_AF-A0A2T6ZKQ3-F1
#
_entry.id   AF-A0A2T6ZKQ3-F1
#
_cell.length_a   1.000
_cell.length_b   1.000
_cell.length_c   1.000
_cell.angle_alpha   90.00
_cell.angle_beta   90.00
_cell.angle_gamma   90.00
#
_symmetry.space_group_name_H-M   'P 1'
#
loop_
_entity.id
_entity.type
_entity.pdbx_description
1 polymer ?
#
loop_
_entity_poly.entity_id
_entity_poly.type
_entity_poly.pdbx_seq_one_letter_code
_entity_poly.pdbx_strand_id
1 'polypeptide(L)'
;MFADSAAFRELEAKWFNRFPSLRNALLRVLHENGAMSFKHFEEEQVKMFKYLEGQTKCFQNENTVFLKHFKAKEKRQDKEVKELIMQNCDLIDAALQERTKRMKSEAKYNVRGALARMVYFVKLQKKVPPTASIQQGLDWLAKQREFITVLHKEVQIRQLCAKEVMACVNRLHEVVSNHTNGNDDAFNDIVIVRAAKFSDNEGAALVIFLKVQSNWPNPVNWREDTSEKGGE
;
A
#
# COMPACT_ATOMS: atom_id res chain seq x y z
N MET A 1 -88.56 -25.13 51.29
CA MET A 1 -87.94 -25.49 52.59
C MET A 1 -87.67 -26.98 52.57
N PHE A 2 -86.47 -27.40 52.23
CA PHE A 2 -86.08 -28.80 52.41
C PHE A 2 -85.78 -29.00 53.90
N ALA A 3 -86.39 -30.02 54.50
CA ALA A 3 -86.20 -30.37 55.89
C ALA A 3 -84.73 -30.75 56.13
N ASP A 4 -84.12 -29.98 57.02
CA ASP A 4 -82.75 -30.13 57.46
C ASP A 4 -82.62 -31.41 58.31
N SER A 5 -82.40 -32.54 57.62
CA SER A 5 -82.23 -33.86 58.22
C SER A 5 -80.91 -33.90 59.00
N ALA A 6 -80.93 -34.46 60.21
CA ALA A 6 -79.74 -34.61 61.05
C ALA A 6 -78.58 -35.31 60.32
N ALA A 7 -78.89 -36.23 59.39
CA ALA A 7 -77.89 -36.89 58.55
C ALA A 7 -77.20 -35.93 57.57
N PHE A 8 -77.91 -34.91 57.06
CA PHE A 8 -77.35 -33.89 56.17
C PHE A 8 -76.37 -32.99 56.94
N ARG A 9 -76.73 -32.51 58.14
CA ARG A 9 -75.82 -31.72 58.98
C ARG A 9 -74.58 -32.50 59.42
N GLU A 10 -74.70 -33.79 59.70
CA GLU A 10 -73.56 -34.63 60.07
C GLU A 10 -72.59 -34.81 58.88
N LEU A 11 -73.15 -34.97 57.68
CA LEU A 11 -72.36 -35.10 56.45
C LEU A 11 -71.70 -33.77 56.08
N GLU A 12 -72.43 -32.66 56.21
CA GLU A 12 -71.91 -31.30 56.03
C GLU A 12 -70.81 -30.99 57.05
N ALA A 13 -70.97 -31.34 58.34
CA ALA A 13 -69.94 -31.18 59.36
C ALA A 13 -68.70 -32.06 59.10
N LYS A 14 -68.88 -33.31 58.66
CA LYS A 14 -67.75 -34.18 58.23
C LYS A 14 -67.03 -33.58 57.02
N TRP A 15 -67.76 -33.00 56.09
CA TRP A 15 -67.19 -32.35 54.91
C TRP A 15 -66.45 -31.07 55.27
N PHE A 16 -67.04 -30.21 56.12
CA PHE A 16 -66.41 -29.00 56.65
C PHE A 16 -65.15 -29.30 57.46
N ASN A 17 -65.11 -30.42 58.19
CA ASN A 17 -63.92 -30.82 58.93
C ASN A 17 -62.82 -31.44 58.04
N ARG A 18 -63.19 -32.13 56.95
CA ARG A 18 -62.22 -32.76 56.01
C ARG A 18 -61.71 -31.81 54.94
N PHE A 19 -62.51 -30.83 54.52
CA PHE A 19 -62.17 -29.93 53.43
C PHE A 19 -60.90 -29.10 53.69
N PRO A 20 -60.68 -28.51 54.89
CA PRO A 20 -59.42 -27.83 55.20
C PRO A 20 -58.20 -28.75 55.14
N SER A 21 -58.32 -30.01 55.58
CA SER A 21 -57.18 -30.95 55.56
C SER A 21 -56.83 -31.37 54.13
N LEU A 22 -57.84 -31.64 53.28
CA LEU A 22 -57.65 -31.95 51.87
C LEU A 22 -57.08 -30.76 51.10
N ARG A 23 -57.60 -29.55 51.35
CA ARG A 23 -57.06 -28.30 50.76
C ARG A 23 -55.61 -28.09 51.16
N ASN A 24 -55.27 -28.27 52.43
CA ASN A 24 -53.89 -28.11 52.91
C ASN A 24 -52.96 -29.18 52.34
N ALA A 25 -53.43 -30.42 52.19
CA ALA A 25 -52.67 -31.49 51.54
C ALA A 25 -52.40 -31.17 50.05
N LEU A 26 -53.42 -30.71 49.32
CA LEU A 26 -53.26 -30.29 47.92
C LEU A 26 -52.31 -29.11 47.77
N LEU A 27 -52.43 -28.08 48.61
CA LEU A 27 -51.53 -26.94 48.61
C LEU A 27 -50.08 -27.34 48.91
N ARG A 28 -49.88 -28.30 49.82
CA ARG A 28 -48.56 -28.86 50.12
C ARG A 28 -47.96 -29.58 48.91
N VAL A 29 -48.72 -30.46 48.26
CA VAL A 29 -48.29 -31.16 47.05
C VAL A 29 -47.95 -30.18 45.92
N LEU A 30 -48.77 -29.14 45.73
CA LEU A 30 -48.49 -28.10 44.72
C LEU A 30 -47.21 -27.31 45.05
N HIS A 31 -47.00 -26.95 46.31
CA HIS A 31 -45.80 -26.24 46.74
C HIS A 31 -44.54 -27.11 46.60
N GLU A 32 -44.60 -28.37 47.03
CA GLU A 32 -43.50 -29.34 46.90
C GLU A 32 -43.17 -29.59 45.42
N ASN A 33 -44.18 -29.80 44.57
CA ASN A 33 -43.97 -30.01 43.14
C ASN A 33 -43.42 -28.76 42.45
N GLY A 34 -43.89 -27.57 42.85
CA GLY A 34 -43.34 -26.29 42.40
C GLY A 34 -41.87 -26.13 42.80
N ALA A 35 -41.52 -26.42 44.05
CA ALA A 35 -40.15 -26.37 44.54
C ALA A 35 -39.23 -27.38 43.82
N MET A 36 -39.70 -28.60 43.58
CA MET A 36 -38.96 -29.62 42.82
C MET A 36 -38.73 -29.20 41.36
N SER A 37 -39.78 -28.69 40.71
CA SER A 37 -39.70 -28.22 39.31
C SER A 37 -38.75 -27.02 39.18
N PHE A 38 -38.82 -26.08 40.12
CA PHE A 38 -37.93 -24.91 40.16
C PHE A 38 -36.48 -25.33 40.38
N LYS A 39 -36.21 -26.23 41.34
CA LYS A 39 -34.86 -26.76 41.58
C LYS A 39 -34.30 -27.48 40.35
N HIS A 40 -35.10 -28.32 39.69
CA HIS A 40 -34.69 -29.00 38.47
C HIS A 40 -34.34 -28.01 37.35
N PHE A 41 -35.15 -26.96 37.19
CA PHE A 41 -34.86 -25.89 36.23
C PHE A 41 -33.55 -25.15 36.55
N GLU A 42 -33.28 -24.83 37.82
CA GLU A 42 -32.01 -24.21 38.23
C GLU A 42 -30.80 -25.12 37.93
N GLU A 43 -30.91 -26.42 38.21
CA GLU A 43 -29.85 -27.38 37.91
C GLU A 43 -29.55 -27.47 36.41
N GLU A 44 -30.59 -27.48 35.56
CA GLU A 44 -30.42 -27.47 34.10
C GLU A 44 -29.82 -26.15 33.59
N GLN A 45 -30.24 -25.01 34.15
CA GLN A 45 -29.63 -23.72 33.84
C GLN A 45 -28.13 -23.72 34.15
N VAL A 46 -27.73 -24.20 35.33
CA VAL A 46 -26.31 -24.28 35.72
C VAL A 46 -25.51 -25.19 34.77
N LYS A 47 -26.07 -26.33 34.36
CA LYS A 47 -25.41 -27.22 33.38
C LYS A 47 -25.22 -26.52 32.03
N MET A 48 -26.27 -25.84 31.54
CA MET A 48 -26.23 -25.10 30.28
C MET A 48 -25.20 -23.97 30.32
N PHE A 49 -25.16 -23.17 31.39
CA PHE A 49 -24.16 -22.12 31.56
C PHE A 49 -22.74 -22.66 31.57
N LYS A 50 -22.48 -23.76 32.30
CA LYS A 50 -21.15 -24.41 32.30
C LYS A 50 -20.73 -24.88 30.92
N TYR A 51 -21.66 -25.43 30.14
CA TYR A 51 -21.40 -25.85 28.76
C TYR A 51 -21.05 -24.66 27.86
N LEU A 52 -21.83 -23.59 27.90
CA LEU A 52 -21.57 -22.37 27.13
C LEU A 52 -20.26 -21.70 27.51
N GLU A 53 -19.92 -21.69 28.80
CA GLU A 53 -18.63 -21.17 29.27
C GLU A 53 -17.46 -22.01 28.72
N GLY A 54 -17.60 -23.34 28.73
CA GLY A 54 -16.64 -24.26 28.13
C GLY A 54 -16.45 -24.01 26.63
N GLN A 55 -17.54 -23.87 25.87
CA GLN A 55 -17.48 -23.51 24.46
C GLN A 55 -16.81 -22.16 24.23
N THR A 56 -17.19 -21.14 25.00
CA THR A 56 -16.63 -19.79 24.90
C THR A 56 -15.12 -19.81 25.10
N LYS A 57 -14.63 -20.55 26.10
CA LYS A 57 -13.20 -20.75 26.35
C LYS A 57 -12.50 -21.46 25.19
N CYS A 58 -13.14 -22.48 24.60
CA CYS A 58 -12.61 -23.17 23.43
C CYS A 58 -12.44 -22.21 22.24
N PHE A 59 -13.49 -21.47 21.90
CA PHE A 59 -13.45 -20.47 20.81
C PHE A 59 -12.42 -19.36 21.06
N GLN A 60 -12.29 -18.87 22.29
CA GLN A 60 -11.27 -17.88 22.63
C GLN A 60 -9.86 -18.44 22.41
N ASN A 61 -9.60 -19.67 22.86
CA ASN A 61 -8.30 -20.31 22.68
C ASN A 61 -7.99 -20.49 21.19
N GLU A 62 -8.92 -21.03 20.40
CA GLU A 62 -8.76 -21.18 18.96
C GLU A 62 -8.49 -19.85 18.26
N ASN A 63 -9.27 -18.82 18.58
CA ASN A 63 -9.07 -17.47 18.04
C ASN A 63 -7.70 -16.90 18.40
N THR A 64 -7.20 -17.13 19.62
CA THR A 64 -5.87 -16.65 20.02
C THR A 64 -4.74 -17.34 19.26
N VAL A 65 -4.86 -18.66 19.03
CA VAL A 65 -3.90 -19.44 18.24
C VAL A 65 -3.91 -18.95 16.79
N PHE A 66 -5.10 -18.76 16.22
CA PHE A 66 -5.28 -18.29 14.86
C PHE A 66 -4.72 -16.88 14.66
N LEU A 67 -4.99 -15.95 15.60
CA LEU A 67 -4.46 -14.60 15.57
C LEU A 67 -2.92 -14.58 15.66
N LYS A 68 -2.34 -15.42 16.53
CA LYS A 68 -0.87 -15.57 16.61
C LYS A 68 -0.28 -16.10 15.30
N HIS A 69 -0.94 -17.08 14.68
CA HIS A 69 -0.51 -17.62 13.39
C HIS A 69 -0.52 -16.56 12.29
N PHE A 70 -1.61 -15.77 12.20
CA PHE A 70 -1.70 -14.69 11.22
C PHE A 70 -0.63 -13.62 11.41
N LYS A 71 -0.43 -13.15 12.64
CA LYS A 71 0.64 -12.18 12.95
C LYS A 71 2.03 -12.71 12.56
N ALA A 72 2.29 -14.00 12.80
CA ALA A 72 3.54 -14.62 12.41
C ALA A 72 3.68 -14.79 10.88
N LYS A 73 2.57 -14.96 10.16
CA LYS A 73 2.57 -15.00 8.69
C LYS A 73 2.80 -13.62 8.09
N GLU A 74 2.09 -12.60 8.56
CA GLU A 74 2.26 -11.20 8.16
C GLU A 74 3.71 -10.75 8.35
N LYS A 75 4.29 -10.98 9.53
CA LYS A 75 5.70 -10.67 9.80
C LYS A 75 6.68 -11.36 8.85
N ARG A 76 6.39 -12.60 8.44
CA ARG A 76 7.21 -13.33 7.46
C ARG A 76 7.11 -12.71 6.08
N GLN A 77 5.90 -12.39 5.64
CA GLN A 77 5.64 -11.73 4.36
C GLN A 77 6.30 -10.35 4.30
N ASP A 78 6.20 -9.56 5.36
CA ASP A 78 6.88 -8.25 5.43
C ASP A 78 8.40 -8.36 5.31
N LYS A 79 8.99 -9.40 5.93
CA LYS A 79 10.43 -9.64 5.81
C LYS A 79 10.81 -10.01 4.38
N GLU A 80 10.06 -10.90 3.76
CA GLU A 80 10.28 -11.34 2.38
C GLU A 80 10.12 -10.18 1.38
N VAL A 81 9.09 -9.36 1.54
CA VAL A 81 8.88 -8.15 0.73
C VAL A 81 10.08 -7.19 0.86
N LYS A 82 10.57 -6.95 2.07
CA LYS A 82 11.75 -6.10 2.29
C LYS A 82 13.00 -6.66 1.62
N GLU A 83 13.22 -7.97 1.73
CA GLU A 83 14.36 -8.64 1.10
C GLU A 83 14.29 -8.57 -0.43
N LEU A 84 13.12 -8.82 -1.02
CA LEU A 84 12.90 -8.69 -2.46
C LEU A 84 13.04 -7.25 -2.96
N ILE A 85 12.63 -6.26 -2.16
CA ILE A 85 12.87 -4.84 -2.48
C ILE A 85 14.37 -4.55 -2.55
N MET A 86 15.14 -5.01 -1.55
CA MET A 86 16.59 -4.81 -1.51
C MET A 86 17.29 -5.48 -2.70
N GLN A 87 16.96 -6.74 -2.99
CA GLN A 87 17.50 -7.47 -4.14
C GLN A 87 17.16 -6.77 -5.47
N ASN A 88 15.94 -6.27 -5.63
CA ASN A 88 15.56 -5.51 -6.83
C ASN A 88 16.34 -4.19 -6.95
N CYS A 89 16.59 -3.48 -5.84
CA CYS A 89 17.42 -2.29 -5.85
C CYS A 89 18.86 -2.60 -6.30
N ASP A 90 19.47 -3.66 -5.76
CA ASP A 90 20.83 -4.08 -6.13
C ASP A 90 20.93 -4.48 -7.61
N LEU A 91 19.93 -5.23 -8.10
CA LEU A 91 19.86 -5.62 -9.52
C LEU A 91 19.68 -4.42 -10.45
N ILE A 92 18.85 -3.45 -10.06
CA ILE A 92 18.68 -2.20 -10.83
C ILE A 92 20.00 -1.42 -10.86
N ASP A 93 20.69 -1.28 -9.73
CA ASP A 93 21.97 -0.58 -9.68
C ASP A 93 23.04 -1.28 -10.56
N ALA A 94 23.15 -2.60 -10.46
CA ALA A 94 24.06 -3.38 -11.30
C ALA A 94 23.75 -3.25 -12.80
N ALA A 95 22.48 -3.31 -13.19
CA ALA A 95 22.06 -3.12 -14.58
C ALA A 95 22.37 -1.70 -15.08
N LEU A 96 22.19 -0.69 -14.23
CA LEU A 96 22.53 0.70 -14.54
C LEU A 96 24.04 0.92 -14.65
N GLN A 97 24.85 0.24 -13.83
CA GLN A 97 26.31 0.26 -13.93
C GLN A 97 26.80 -0.38 -15.23
N GLU A 98 26.28 -1.56 -15.57
CA GLU A 98 26.59 -2.24 -16.84
C GLU A 98 26.23 -1.33 -18.02
N ARG A 99 25.02 -0.75 -18.01
CA ARG A 99 24.55 0.14 -19.06
C ARG A 99 25.49 1.34 -19.24
N THR A 100 25.94 1.94 -18.15
CA THR A 100 26.93 3.04 -18.17
C THR A 100 28.26 2.59 -18.77
N LYS A 101 28.80 1.44 -18.35
CA LYS A 101 30.07 0.90 -18.89
C LYS A 101 29.96 0.67 -20.40
N ARG A 102 28.86 0.08 -20.85
CA ARG A 102 28.60 -0.17 -22.26
C ARG A 102 28.44 1.12 -23.07
N MET A 103 27.76 2.13 -22.52
CA MET A 103 27.68 3.45 -23.15
C MET A 103 29.06 4.07 -23.38
N LYS A 104 29.98 3.93 -22.40
CA LYS A 104 31.35 4.42 -22.53
C LYS A 104 32.12 3.68 -23.63
N SER A 105 32.06 2.34 -23.65
CA SER A 105 32.77 1.54 -24.66
C SER A 105 32.23 1.74 -26.08
N GLU A 106 30.93 2.07 -26.22
CA GLU A 106 30.30 2.33 -27.52
C GLU A 106 30.43 3.77 -28.00
N ALA A 107 31.20 4.62 -27.29
CA ALA A 107 31.31 6.06 -27.56
C ALA A 107 29.95 6.79 -27.61
N LYS A 108 29.04 6.39 -26.71
CA LYS A 108 27.71 6.99 -26.50
C LYS A 108 27.58 7.62 -25.12
N TYR A 109 28.69 7.95 -24.46
CA TYR A 109 28.66 8.59 -23.16
C TYR A 109 28.52 10.10 -23.36
N ASN A 110 27.35 10.53 -23.81
CA ASN A 110 27.01 11.93 -24.12
C ASN A 110 25.57 12.21 -23.67
N VAL A 111 25.06 13.41 -23.98
CA VAL A 111 23.69 13.83 -23.61
C VAL A 111 22.63 12.84 -24.13
N ARG A 112 22.73 12.41 -25.39
CA ARG A 112 21.81 11.42 -25.98
C ARG A 112 21.84 10.10 -25.23
N GLY A 113 23.04 9.60 -24.91
CA GLY A 113 23.23 8.40 -24.12
C GLY A 113 22.64 8.52 -22.72
N ALA A 114 22.82 9.67 -22.06
CA ALA A 114 22.26 9.94 -20.75
C ALA A 114 20.71 9.87 -20.76
N LEU A 115 20.06 10.51 -21.73
CA LEU A 115 18.60 10.41 -21.89
C LEU A 115 18.14 8.97 -22.17
N ALA A 116 18.85 8.24 -23.05
CA ALA A 116 18.55 6.85 -23.33
C ALA A 116 18.71 5.95 -22.09
N ARG A 117 19.69 6.23 -21.23
CA ARG A 117 19.89 5.54 -19.95
C ARG A 117 18.76 5.84 -18.97
N MET A 118 18.29 7.08 -18.91
CA MET A 118 17.15 7.44 -18.06
C MET A 118 15.89 6.69 -18.47
N VAL A 119 15.65 6.57 -19.79
CA VAL A 119 14.52 5.78 -20.30
C VAL A 119 14.70 4.29 -20.00
N TYR A 120 15.93 3.77 -20.09
CA TYR A 120 16.22 2.40 -19.69
C TYR A 120 15.92 2.15 -18.20
N PHE A 121 16.24 3.08 -17.32
CA PHE A 121 15.89 2.99 -15.89
C PHE A 121 14.38 2.84 -15.66
N VAL A 122 13.56 3.71 -16.26
CA VAL A 122 12.10 3.62 -16.08
C VAL A 122 11.48 2.37 -16.72
N LYS A 123 12.12 1.81 -17.76
CA LYS A 123 11.77 0.50 -18.32
C LYS A 123 12.08 -0.64 -17.34
N LEU A 124 13.24 -0.62 -16.68
CA LEU A 124 13.59 -1.61 -15.65
C LEU A 124 12.59 -1.58 -14.48
N GLN A 125 12.12 -0.39 -14.10
CA GLN A 125 11.08 -0.21 -13.10
C GLN A 125 9.66 -0.57 -13.58
N LYS A 126 9.52 -1.05 -14.83
CA LYS A 126 8.23 -1.37 -15.48
C LYS A 126 7.23 -0.22 -15.47
N LYS A 127 7.71 1.03 -15.46
CA LYS A 127 6.86 2.24 -15.51
C LYS A 127 6.40 2.58 -16.92
N VAL A 128 7.19 2.15 -17.91
CA VAL A 128 6.86 2.20 -19.33
C VAL A 128 7.11 0.83 -19.98
N PRO A 129 6.45 0.49 -21.09
CA PRO A 129 6.69 -0.77 -21.79
C PRO A 129 8.16 -0.92 -22.22
N PRO A 130 8.71 -2.15 -22.23
CA PRO A 130 10.08 -2.40 -22.72
C PRO A 130 10.29 -1.94 -24.17
N THR A 131 9.23 -1.96 -24.98
CA THR A 131 9.20 -1.55 -26.39
C THR A 131 9.05 -0.05 -26.60
N ALA A 132 8.83 0.75 -25.54
CA ALA A 132 8.64 2.19 -25.67
C ALA A 132 9.86 2.86 -26.33
N SER A 133 9.64 3.84 -27.20
CA SER A 133 10.73 4.63 -27.76
C SER A 133 11.40 5.49 -26.68
N ILE A 134 12.58 6.05 -26.99
CA ILE A 134 13.25 6.98 -26.06
C ILE A 134 12.36 8.21 -25.82
N GLN A 135 11.78 8.78 -26.88
CA GLN A 135 10.88 9.93 -26.74
C GLN A 135 9.66 9.61 -25.88
N GLN A 136 9.01 8.45 -26.07
CA GLN A 136 7.88 8.03 -25.23
C GLN A 136 8.26 7.91 -23.75
N GLY A 137 9.48 7.44 -23.46
CA GLY A 137 10.00 7.40 -22.10
C GLY A 137 10.25 8.79 -21.51
N LEU A 138 10.78 9.72 -22.30
CA LEU A 138 10.99 11.11 -21.89
C LEU A 138 9.67 11.83 -21.67
N ASP A 139 8.67 11.63 -22.53
CA ASP A 139 7.32 12.20 -22.37
C ASP A 139 6.65 11.68 -21.09
N TRP A 140 6.86 10.41 -20.76
CA TRP A 140 6.37 9.83 -19.50
C TRP A 140 7.07 10.45 -18.29
N LEU A 141 8.40 10.62 -18.36
CA LEU A 141 9.19 11.27 -17.31
C LEU A 141 8.78 12.74 -17.11
N ALA A 142 8.48 13.45 -18.20
CA ALA A 142 8.07 14.85 -18.17
C ALA A 142 6.72 15.08 -17.45
N LYS A 143 5.88 14.05 -17.36
CA LYS A 143 4.61 14.08 -16.63
C LYS A 143 4.77 13.83 -15.13
N GLN A 144 5.95 13.43 -14.67
CA GLN A 144 6.18 13.12 -13.27
C GLN A 144 6.28 14.39 -12.43
N ARG A 145 5.80 14.32 -11.18
CA ARG A 145 5.81 15.45 -10.23
C ARG A 145 7.22 16.01 -10.01
N GLU A 146 8.23 15.14 -9.95
CA GLU A 146 9.63 15.55 -9.79
C GLU A 146 10.09 16.41 -10.95
N PHE A 147 9.77 16.01 -12.18
CA PHE A 147 10.10 16.77 -13.38
C PHE A 147 9.41 18.14 -13.37
N ILE A 148 8.09 18.18 -13.13
CA ILE A 148 7.33 19.44 -13.08
C ILE A 148 7.89 20.40 -12.01
N THR A 149 8.32 19.85 -10.87
CA THR A 149 8.93 20.65 -9.79
C THR A 149 10.25 21.27 -10.22
N VAL A 150 11.11 20.49 -10.89
CA VAL A 150 12.40 21.00 -11.40
C VAL A 150 12.17 21.98 -12.55
N LEU A 151 11.23 21.69 -13.45
CA LEU A 151 10.83 22.58 -14.55
C LEU A 151 10.47 23.97 -14.02
N HIS A 152 9.56 24.08 -13.06
CA HIS A 152 9.15 25.38 -12.50
C HIS A 152 10.31 26.16 -11.88
N LYS A 153 11.23 25.46 -11.18
CA LYS A 153 12.42 26.11 -10.64
C LYS A 153 13.36 26.58 -11.74
N GLU A 154 13.59 25.76 -12.76
CA GLU A 154 14.53 26.07 -13.83
C GLU A 154 14.05 27.24 -14.68
N VAL A 155 12.78 27.25 -15.06
CA VAL A 155 12.19 28.33 -15.87
C VAL A 155 12.17 29.65 -15.10
N GLN A 156 11.98 29.61 -13.78
CA GLN A 156 12.06 30.81 -12.93
C GLN A 156 13.50 31.36 -12.87
N ILE A 157 14.49 30.50 -12.66
CA ILE A 157 15.91 30.89 -12.58
C ILE A 157 16.38 31.49 -13.90
N ARG A 158 16.01 30.87 -15.03
CA ARG A 158 16.44 31.28 -16.37
C ARG A 158 15.53 32.31 -17.04
N GLN A 159 14.43 32.70 -16.37
CA GLN A 159 13.40 33.58 -16.94
C GLN A 159 12.82 33.07 -18.28
N LEU A 160 12.60 31.76 -18.38
CA LEU A 160 12.07 31.09 -19.57
C LEU A 160 10.57 30.82 -19.46
N CYS A 161 9.94 30.50 -20.60
CA CYS A 161 8.56 30.08 -20.66
C CYS A 161 8.44 28.54 -20.51
N ALA A 162 7.73 28.08 -19.46
CA ALA A 162 7.53 26.64 -19.23
C ALA A 162 6.90 25.91 -20.43
N LYS A 163 5.98 26.58 -21.15
CA LYS A 163 5.32 26.01 -22.33
C LYS A 163 6.31 25.76 -23.47
N GLU A 164 7.27 26.66 -23.66
CA GLU A 164 8.29 26.54 -24.71
C GLU A 164 9.32 25.47 -24.37
N VAL A 165 9.75 25.40 -23.10
CA VAL A 165 10.62 24.32 -22.62
C VAL A 165 9.94 22.96 -22.80
N MET A 166 8.65 22.84 -22.44
CA MET A 166 7.88 21.61 -22.66
C MET A 166 7.69 21.27 -24.14
N ALA A 167 7.55 22.27 -25.02
CA ALA A 167 7.53 22.01 -26.46
C ALA A 167 8.86 21.42 -26.95
N CYS A 168 10.00 21.85 -26.38
CA CYS A 168 11.31 21.28 -26.66
C CYS A 168 11.44 19.84 -26.14
N VAL A 169 10.87 19.54 -24.96
CA VAL A 169 10.84 18.17 -24.39
C VAL A 169 10.23 17.16 -25.38
N ASN A 170 9.14 17.50 -26.04
CA ASN A 170 8.42 16.61 -26.96
C ASN A 170 9.23 16.18 -28.19
N ARG A 171 10.31 16.91 -28.52
CA ARG A 171 11.22 16.61 -29.65
C ARG A 171 12.66 16.36 -29.21
N LEU A 172 12.88 16.24 -27.90
CA LEU A 172 14.22 16.31 -27.33
C LEU A 172 15.15 15.20 -27.83
N HIS A 173 14.63 13.98 -28.00
CA HIS A 173 15.44 12.87 -28.49
C HIS A 173 15.94 13.09 -29.92
N GLU A 174 15.11 13.70 -30.77
CA GLU A 174 15.49 14.06 -32.14
C GLU A 174 16.55 15.16 -32.12
N VAL A 175 16.33 16.23 -31.36
CA VAL A 175 17.26 17.37 -31.22
C VAL A 175 18.64 16.88 -30.78
N VAL A 176 18.74 16.11 -29.68
CA VAL A 176 20.06 15.61 -29.23
C VAL A 176 20.70 14.67 -30.25
N SER A 177 19.91 13.90 -31.01
CA SER A 177 20.45 12.99 -32.01
C SER A 177 21.13 13.73 -33.17
N ASN A 178 20.67 14.94 -33.47
CA ASN A 178 21.24 15.78 -34.53
C ASN A 178 22.49 16.56 -34.06
N HIS A 179 22.66 16.77 -32.75
CA HIS A 179 23.76 17.58 -32.20
C HIS A 179 24.89 16.77 -31.56
N THR A 180 24.68 15.47 -31.29
CA THR A 180 25.70 14.61 -30.68
C THR A 180 26.34 13.68 -31.71
N ASN A 181 27.64 13.87 -31.96
CA ASN A 181 28.48 12.92 -32.67
C ASN A 181 29.51 12.34 -31.67
N GLY A 182 29.51 11.02 -31.47
CA GLY A 182 30.49 10.36 -30.59
C GLY A 182 30.50 10.88 -29.13
N ASN A 183 31.70 11.00 -28.55
CA ASN A 183 31.92 11.42 -27.17
C ASN A 183 32.39 12.90 -27.05
N ASP A 184 32.16 13.74 -28.06
CA ASP A 184 32.65 15.13 -28.08
C ASP A 184 32.11 16.00 -26.93
N ASP A 185 31.00 15.55 -26.33
CA ASP A 185 30.34 16.16 -25.18
C ASP A 185 30.58 15.40 -23.88
N ALA A 186 31.67 14.63 -23.79
CA ALA A 186 32.14 14.05 -22.55
C ALA A 186 33.62 14.31 -22.29
N PHE A 187 33.92 14.73 -21.06
CA PHE A 187 35.28 14.93 -20.58
C PHE A 187 35.38 14.35 -19.16
N ASN A 188 36.41 13.54 -18.90
CA ASN A 188 36.64 12.90 -17.59
C ASN A 188 35.38 12.22 -17.01
N ASP A 189 34.65 11.44 -17.82
CA ASP A 189 33.40 10.78 -17.41
C ASP A 189 32.28 11.73 -16.94
N ILE A 190 32.28 12.97 -17.42
CA ILE A 190 31.21 13.95 -17.19
C ILE A 190 30.53 14.27 -18.51
N VAL A 191 29.21 14.11 -18.57
CA VAL A 191 28.39 14.55 -19.70
C VAL A 191 28.24 16.07 -19.67
N ILE A 192 28.54 16.74 -20.78
CA ILE A 192 28.53 18.20 -20.89
C ILE A 192 27.33 18.65 -21.72
N VAL A 193 26.49 19.51 -21.16
CA VAL A 193 25.46 20.25 -21.92
C VAL A 193 26.06 21.58 -22.35
N ARG A 194 26.43 21.69 -23.63
CA ARG A 194 27.09 22.89 -24.18
C ARG A 194 26.06 23.92 -24.65
N ALA A 195 26.18 25.15 -24.16
CA ALA A 195 25.29 26.24 -24.53
C ALA A 195 25.35 26.59 -26.04
N ALA A 196 26.46 26.32 -26.74
CA ALA A 196 26.59 26.56 -28.17
C ALA A 196 25.83 25.54 -29.05
N LYS A 197 25.46 24.38 -28.50
CA LYS A 197 24.78 23.30 -29.26
C LYS A 197 23.26 23.33 -29.14
N PHE A 198 22.73 24.03 -28.15
CA PHE A 198 21.30 23.98 -27.81
C PHE A 198 20.77 25.40 -27.57
N SER A 199 19.55 25.68 -28.01
CA SER A 199 18.85 26.89 -27.60
C SER A 199 18.63 26.92 -26.08
N ASP A 200 18.34 28.08 -25.48
CA ASP A 200 18.11 28.16 -24.03
C ASP A 200 16.98 27.25 -23.55
N ASN A 201 15.91 27.12 -24.34
CA ASN A 201 14.79 26.23 -24.03
C ASN A 201 15.17 24.75 -24.13
N GLU A 202 16.00 24.37 -25.12
CA GLU A 202 16.49 22.99 -25.27
C GLU A 202 17.51 22.64 -24.19
N GLY A 203 18.44 23.54 -23.90
CA GLY A 203 19.41 23.40 -22.80
C GLY A 203 18.70 23.26 -21.45
N ALA A 204 17.70 24.09 -21.18
CA ALA A 204 16.87 23.96 -19.98
C ALA A 204 16.16 22.61 -19.91
N ALA A 205 15.56 22.13 -21.01
CA ALA A 205 14.91 20.81 -21.06
C ALA A 205 15.90 19.68 -20.68
N LEU A 206 17.13 19.71 -21.22
CA LEU A 206 18.18 18.76 -20.88
C LEU A 206 18.58 18.83 -19.40
N VAL A 207 18.83 20.03 -18.91
CA VAL A 207 19.22 20.27 -17.52
C VAL A 207 18.14 19.78 -16.54
N ILE A 208 16.86 19.96 -16.86
CA ILE A 208 15.76 19.45 -16.02
C ILE A 208 15.83 17.93 -15.89
N PHE A 209 15.97 17.19 -17.00
CA PHE A 209 16.14 15.73 -16.95
C PHE A 209 17.36 15.32 -16.13
N LEU A 210 18.50 15.99 -16.34
CA LEU A 210 19.75 15.67 -15.64
C LEU A 210 19.70 16.01 -14.13
N LYS A 211 18.95 17.04 -13.75
CA LYS A 211 18.63 17.34 -12.34
C LYS A 211 17.70 16.30 -11.73
N VAL A 212 16.66 15.86 -12.46
CA VAL A 212 15.74 14.79 -11.99
C VAL A 212 16.50 13.51 -11.69
N GLN A 213 17.36 13.05 -12.61
CA GLN A 213 18.11 11.80 -12.40
C GLN A 213 19.20 11.89 -11.31
N SER A 214 19.53 13.09 -10.83
CA SER A 214 20.54 13.25 -9.77
C SER A 214 20.10 12.61 -8.44
N ASN A 215 18.81 12.37 -8.25
CA ASN A 215 18.26 11.66 -7.07
C ASN A 215 18.11 10.14 -7.29
N TRP A 216 18.50 9.62 -8.45
CA TRP A 216 18.34 8.20 -8.78
C TRP A 216 19.59 7.39 -8.38
N PRO A 217 19.46 6.06 -8.25
CA PRO A 217 20.63 5.19 -8.08
C PRO A 217 21.61 5.38 -9.24
N ASN A 218 22.89 5.54 -8.91
CA ASN A 218 23.98 5.70 -9.88
C ASN A 218 23.66 6.77 -10.94
N PRO A 219 23.60 8.06 -10.54
CA PRO A 219 23.34 9.13 -11.47
C PRO A 219 24.50 9.29 -12.45
N VAL A 220 24.19 9.75 -13.66
CA VAL A 220 25.22 10.18 -14.62
C VAL A 220 25.79 11.50 -14.13
N ASN A 221 27.12 11.59 -14.04
CA ASN A 221 27.80 12.86 -13.77
C ASN A 221 27.63 13.78 -14.96
N TRP A 222 27.24 15.01 -14.70
CA TRP A 222 27.01 15.99 -15.76
C TRP A 222 27.37 17.39 -15.29
N ARG A 223 27.63 18.28 -16.24
CA ARG A 223 27.74 19.72 -16.01
C ARG A 223 27.20 20.49 -17.20
N GLU A 224 26.81 21.72 -16.95
CA GLU A 224 26.49 22.69 -18.00
C GLU A 224 27.74 23.51 -18.32
N ASP A 225 27.97 23.75 -19.61
CA ASP A 225 29.09 24.56 -20.09
C ASP A 225 28.55 25.81 -20.79
N THR A 226 28.77 26.96 -20.16
CA THR A 226 28.26 28.27 -20.58
C THR A 226 29.32 29.14 -21.24
N SER A 227 30.56 28.65 -21.41
CA SER A 227 31.72 29.48 -21.78
C SER A 227 31.67 30.15 -23.15
N GLU A 228 30.71 29.79 -24.01
CA GLU A 228 30.63 30.29 -25.40
C GLU A 228 29.46 31.27 -25.66
N LYS A 229 28.63 31.60 -24.65
CA LYS A 229 27.56 32.62 -24.81
C LYS A 229 27.96 34.05 -24.41
N GLY A 230 29.19 34.25 -23.94
CA GLY A 230 29.68 35.55 -23.45
C GLY A 230 30.41 36.41 -24.48
N GLY A 231 30.16 36.20 -25.78
CA GLY A 231 30.82 36.90 -26.88
C GLY A 231 29.87 37.78 -27.70
N GLU A 232 29.06 38.60 -27.05
CA GLU A 232 28.37 39.76 -27.65
C GLU A 232 28.37 40.94 -26.67
#